data_AF-A0A514X2A0-F1
#
_entry.id   AF-A0A514X2A0-F1
#
_cell.length_a   1.000
_cell.length_b   1.000
_cell.length_c   1.000
_cell.angle_alpha   90.00
_cell.angle_beta   90.00
_cell.angle_gamma   90.00
#
_symmetry.space_group_name_H-M   'P 1'
#
loop_
_entity.id
_entity.type
_entity.pdbx_description
1 polymer ?
#
loop_
_entity_poly.entity_id
_entity_poly.type
_entity_poly.pdbx_seq_one_letter_code
_entity_poly.pdbx_strand_id
1 'polypeptide(L)'
;MIYNYQNRLSFLNAGGIGNGGVCWWHSMFTRNATYIAVYRPELPRASADRAKRIIDAIIANDAVVEIPGYKNLYEFSIDYHQQIQSALNRWQISEGIAFGWLRGLSGKTRVAPDVLKSMMDELYQEVRSGRIAYQKLQIPGIMAHAWLVVDMWKTNLGYDFEVVDSNTREVYKVHYQKGMTHLNEYNSVPYTGRNSANYSSYTSAKKNYCKLGINSENKPQLQQNYAGN
;
A
#
# COMPACT_ATOMS: atom_id res chain seq x y z
N MET A 1 -6.39 -7.55 -13.07
CA MET A 1 -7.22 -6.94 -12.01
C MET A 1 -7.37 -5.48 -12.37
N ILE A 2 -8.58 -4.96 -12.49
CA ILE A 2 -8.80 -3.52 -12.69
C ILE A 2 -8.79 -2.88 -11.30
N TYR A 3 -7.96 -1.87 -11.10
CA TYR A 3 -7.94 -1.13 -9.83
C TYR A 3 -9.29 -0.41 -9.63
N ASN A 4 -9.93 -0.61 -8.49
CA ASN A 4 -11.16 0.10 -8.16
C ASN A 4 -10.80 1.42 -7.46
N TYR A 5 -11.04 2.54 -8.13
CA TYR A 5 -10.75 3.88 -7.60
C TYR A 5 -11.49 4.22 -6.29
N GLN A 6 -12.56 3.48 -5.95
CA GLN A 6 -13.29 3.62 -4.69
C GLN A 6 -12.68 2.80 -3.55
N ASN A 7 -11.74 1.88 -3.83
CA ASN A 7 -10.99 1.14 -2.80
C ASN A 7 -9.79 1.95 -2.29
N ARG A 8 -10.05 3.17 -1.84
CA ARG A 8 -9.07 4.09 -1.24
C ARG A 8 -9.55 4.57 0.12
N LEU A 9 -8.64 5.03 0.97
CA LEU A 9 -9.00 5.70 2.22
C LEU A 9 -9.73 7.02 1.94
N SER A 10 -10.71 7.35 2.77
CA SER A 10 -11.50 8.59 2.66
C SER A 10 -10.79 9.84 3.14
N PHE A 11 -9.66 9.66 3.83
CA PHE A 11 -8.84 10.70 4.41
C PHE A 11 -7.42 10.67 3.85
N LEU A 12 -6.82 11.86 3.78
CA LEU A 12 -5.42 12.01 3.40
C LEU A 12 -4.52 11.62 4.55
N ASN A 13 -3.26 11.34 4.21
CA ASN A 13 -2.21 11.12 5.18
C ASN A 13 -2.15 12.24 6.25
N ALA A 14 -2.11 11.83 7.52
CA ALA A 14 -1.98 12.73 8.67
C ALA A 14 -1.24 12.04 9.84
N GLY A 15 -0.88 12.81 10.86
CA GLY A 15 -0.30 12.30 12.11
C GLY A 15 1.14 11.83 11.97
N GLY A 16 1.44 10.68 12.59
CA GLY A 16 2.77 10.09 12.62
C GLY A 16 3.80 10.77 13.55
N ILE A 17 5.00 10.18 13.62
CA ILE A 17 6.10 10.67 14.46
C ILE A 17 6.48 12.09 14.04
N GLY A 18 6.42 13.04 14.97
CA GLY A 18 6.74 14.45 14.70
C GLY A 18 5.80 15.14 13.70
N ASN A 19 4.56 14.63 13.53
CA ASN A 19 3.61 15.08 12.51
C ASN A 19 4.12 14.96 11.06
N GLY A 20 5.11 14.12 10.80
CA GLY A 20 5.65 13.87 9.45
C GLY A 20 4.73 13.03 8.56
N GLY A 21 3.61 12.54 9.08
CA GLY A 21 2.68 11.65 8.40
C GLY A 21 3.05 10.17 8.51
N VAL A 22 2.16 9.35 7.95
CA VAL A 22 2.22 7.89 7.83
C VAL A 22 2.14 7.44 6.36
N CYS A 23 2.62 8.24 5.39
CA CYS A 23 2.45 8.02 3.94
C CYS A 23 2.70 6.58 3.47
N TRP A 24 3.77 5.98 3.99
CA TRP A 24 4.15 4.60 3.67
C TRP A 24 3.09 3.59 4.13
N TRP A 25 2.68 3.67 5.39
CA TRP A 25 1.66 2.80 5.98
C TRP A 25 0.27 3.04 5.40
N HIS A 26 -0.06 4.30 5.08
CA HIS A 26 -1.32 4.66 4.41
C HIS A 26 -1.44 4.02 3.03
N SER A 27 -0.39 4.14 2.21
CA SER A 27 -0.31 3.47 0.89
C SER A 27 -0.34 1.96 1.02
N MET A 28 0.41 1.38 1.96
CA MET A 28 0.43 -0.06 2.19
C MET A 28 -0.92 -0.61 2.68
N PHE A 29 -1.60 0.10 3.58
CA PHE A 29 -2.93 -0.28 4.06
C PHE A 29 -3.95 -0.29 2.93
N THR A 30 -3.96 0.76 2.10
CA THR A 30 -4.81 0.85 0.91
C THR A 30 -4.55 -0.30 -0.07
N ARG A 31 -3.27 -0.58 -0.32
CA ARG A 31 -2.84 -1.71 -1.16
C ARG A 31 -3.30 -3.05 -0.60
N ASN A 32 -3.08 -3.29 0.70
CA ASN A 32 -3.50 -4.54 1.35
C ASN A 32 -5.01 -4.74 1.22
N ALA A 33 -5.81 -3.75 1.61
CA ALA A 33 -7.26 -3.81 1.48
C ALA A 33 -7.69 -4.11 0.03
N THR A 34 -7.06 -3.49 -0.96
CA THR A 34 -7.35 -3.77 -2.38
C THR A 34 -7.12 -5.22 -2.77
N TYR A 35 -6.13 -5.89 -2.17
CA TYR A 35 -5.85 -7.28 -2.46
C TYR A 35 -6.73 -8.25 -1.67
N ILE A 36 -6.92 -8.04 -0.37
CA ILE A 36 -7.45 -9.08 0.53
C ILE A 36 -8.85 -8.78 1.10
N ALA A 37 -9.39 -7.58 0.91
CA ALA A 37 -10.72 -7.26 1.41
C ALA A 37 -11.82 -7.83 0.50
N VAL A 38 -12.85 -8.41 1.13
CA VAL A 38 -14.12 -8.77 0.51
C VAL A 38 -15.22 -7.95 1.18
N TYR A 39 -15.83 -7.06 0.42
CA TYR A 39 -16.88 -6.16 0.91
C TYR A 39 -18.24 -6.86 0.85
N ARG A 40 -18.98 -6.83 1.96
CA ARG A 40 -20.26 -7.53 2.15
C ARG A 40 -21.36 -6.52 2.51
N PRO A 41 -21.79 -5.65 1.56
CA PRO A 41 -22.72 -4.55 1.84
C PRO A 41 -24.10 -5.00 2.32
N GLU A 42 -24.46 -6.26 2.10
CA GLU A 42 -25.71 -6.88 2.55
C GLU A 42 -25.73 -7.25 4.03
N LEU A 43 -24.56 -7.26 4.69
CA LEU A 43 -24.44 -7.58 6.12
C LEU A 43 -24.56 -6.31 6.98
N PRO A 44 -24.94 -6.42 8.26
CA PRO A 44 -24.90 -5.30 9.20
C PRO A 44 -23.48 -4.71 9.32
N ARG A 45 -23.37 -3.38 9.43
CA ARG A 45 -22.09 -2.70 9.66
C ARG A 45 -21.40 -3.25 10.92
N ALA A 46 -20.07 -3.27 10.87
CA ALA A 46 -19.25 -3.74 11.98
C ALA A 46 -19.51 -2.92 13.27
N SER A 47 -19.30 -3.53 14.43
CA SER A 47 -19.11 -2.75 15.67
C SER A 47 -17.71 -2.12 15.68
N ALA A 48 -17.48 -1.13 16.55
CA ALA A 48 -16.15 -0.53 16.71
C ALA A 48 -15.05 -1.57 17.02
N ASP A 49 -15.34 -2.58 17.85
CA ASP A 49 -14.39 -3.64 18.18
C ASP A 49 -14.11 -4.58 16.99
N ARG A 50 -15.15 -4.89 16.20
CA ARG A 50 -14.98 -5.70 14.99
C ARG A 50 -14.20 -4.93 13.94
N ALA A 51 -14.48 -3.63 13.76
CA ALA A 51 -13.73 -2.77 12.86
C ALA A 51 -12.24 -2.72 13.23
N LYS A 52 -11.91 -2.62 14.53
CA LYS A 52 -10.51 -2.73 14.98
C LYS A 52 -9.85 -4.04 14.53
N ARG A 53 -10.51 -5.19 14.69
CA ARG A 53 -9.97 -6.49 14.23
C ARG A 53 -9.80 -6.56 12.72
N ILE A 54 -10.74 -6.01 11.96
CA ILE A 54 -10.65 -5.88 10.50
C ILE A 54 -9.43 -5.05 10.10
N ILE A 55 -9.23 -3.90 10.76
CA ILE A 55 -8.10 -3.00 10.51
C ILE A 55 -6.77 -3.71 10.81
N ASP A 56 -6.66 -4.37 11.96
CA ASP A 56 -5.46 -5.12 12.35
C ASP A 56 -5.19 -6.27 11.36
N ALA A 57 -6.21 -6.96 10.85
CA ALA A 57 -6.07 -8.01 9.84
C ALA A 57 -5.62 -7.48 8.46
N ILE A 58 -6.09 -6.31 8.04
CA ILE A 58 -5.62 -5.65 6.81
C ILE A 58 -4.13 -5.27 6.94
N ILE A 59 -3.70 -4.83 8.12
CA ILE A 59 -2.29 -4.52 8.40
C ILE A 59 -1.45 -5.80 8.33
N ALA A 60 -1.91 -6.88 8.97
CA ALA A 60 -1.20 -8.16 9.02
C ALA A 60 -1.01 -8.82 7.65
N ASN A 61 -1.96 -8.63 6.73
CA ASN A 61 -1.88 -9.08 5.34
C ASN A 61 -1.61 -10.59 5.15
N ASP A 62 -2.28 -11.42 5.93
CA ASP A 62 -2.00 -12.86 5.98
C ASP A 62 -3.24 -13.74 5.75
N ALA A 63 -4.41 -13.12 5.51
CA ALA A 63 -5.69 -13.76 5.26
C ALA A 63 -6.63 -12.83 4.48
N VAL A 64 -7.66 -13.39 3.85
CA VAL A 64 -8.78 -12.59 3.32
C VAL A 64 -9.59 -12.01 4.48
N VAL A 65 -10.02 -10.75 4.35
CA VAL A 65 -10.76 -10.02 5.39
C VAL A 65 -12.13 -9.65 4.86
N GLU A 66 -13.18 -10.11 5.52
CA GLU A 66 -14.55 -9.71 5.18
C GLU A 66 -14.93 -8.41 5.91
N ILE A 67 -15.47 -7.46 5.15
CA ILE A 67 -15.84 -6.13 5.65
C ILE A 67 -17.35 -5.94 5.48
N PRO A 68 -18.15 -6.11 6.55
CA PRO A 68 -19.60 -6.15 6.48
C PRO A 68 -20.22 -4.75 6.49
N GLY A 69 -21.27 -4.55 5.69
CA GLY A 69 -22.06 -3.31 5.64
C GLY A 69 -21.45 -2.16 4.84
N TYR A 70 -20.40 -2.43 4.07
CA TYR A 70 -19.71 -1.45 3.23
C TYR A 70 -19.50 -1.98 1.82
N LYS A 71 -19.49 -1.10 0.81
CA LYS A 71 -19.26 -1.46 -0.59
C LYS A 71 -17.79 -1.44 -0.99
N ASN A 72 -16.98 -0.65 -0.29
CA ASN A 72 -15.58 -0.39 -0.62
C ASN A 72 -14.81 0.19 0.59
N LEU A 73 -13.51 0.37 0.43
CA LEU A 73 -12.64 0.92 1.47
C LEU A 73 -13.03 2.36 1.84
N TYR A 74 -13.48 3.14 0.86
CA TYR A 74 -13.80 4.54 1.07
C TYR A 74 -14.95 4.69 2.08
N GLU A 75 -16.05 3.95 1.90
CA GLU A 75 -17.17 3.96 2.86
C GLU A 75 -16.75 3.46 4.25
N PHE A 76 -16.01 2.35 4.33
CA PHE A 76 -15.53 1.80 5.61
C PHE A 76 -14.64 2.80 6.36
N SER A 77 -13.76 3.48 5.64
CA SER A 77 -12.81 4.42 6.24
C SER A 77 -13.43 5.75 6.64
N ILE A 78 -14.63 6.12 6.16
CA ILE A 78 -15.38 7.25 6.71
C ILE A 78 -15.78 6.95 8.16
N ASP A 79 -16.43 5.81 8.39
CA ASP A 79 -16.99 5.47 9.70
C ASP A 79 -15.89 5.21 10.75
N TYR A 80 -14.74 4.67 10.34
CA TYR A 80 -13.67 4.28 11.26
C TYR A 80 -12.35 5.04 11.07
N HIS A 81 -12.39 6.24 10.50
CA HIS A 81 -11.21 7.06 10.23
C HIS A 81 -10.26 7.12 11.45
N GLN A 82 -10.76 7.48 12.63
CA GLN A 82 -9.92 7.63 13.84
C GLN A 82 -9.23 6.32 14.25
N GLN A 83 -9.92 5.19 14.11
CA GLN A 83 -9.35 3.88 14.44
C GLN A 83 -8.28 3.48 13.43
N ILE A 84 -8.51 3.71 12.14
CA ILE A 84 -7.53 3.44 11.08
C ILE A 84 -6.29 4.32 11.30
N GLN A 85 -6.47 5.63 11.46
CA GLN A 85 -5.35 6.57 11.66
C GLN A 85 -4.51 6.19 12.89
N SER A 86 -5.17 5.81 13.99
CA SER A 86 -4.50 5.36 15.20
C SER A 86 -3.74 4.05 14.98
N ALA A 87 -4.27 3.12 14.19
CA ALA A 87 -3.58 1.90 13.81
C ALA A 87 -2.36 2.17 12.91
N LEU A 88 -2.47 3.07 11.93
CA LEU A 88 -1.35 3.48 11.08
C LEU A 88 -0.23 4.13 11.90
N ASN A 89 -0.56 5.00 12.87
CA ASN A 89 0.43 5.59 13.78
C ASN A 89 1.14 4.53 14.62
N ARG A 90 0.40 3.56 15.18
CA ARG A 90 1.00 2.45 15.94
C ARG A 90 1.88 1.56 15.06
N TRP A 91 1.44 1.27 13.84
CA TRP A 91 2.22 0.49 12.88
C TRP A 91 3.53 1.20 12.53
N GLN A 92 3.49 2.51 12.29
CA GLN A 92 4.69 3.33 12.11
C GLN A 92 5.65 3.24 13.28
N ILE A 93 5.15 3.40 14.52
CA ILE A 93 6.00 3.35 15.71
C ILE A 93 6.66 1.96 15.83
N SER A 94 5.88 0.90 15.66
CA SER A 94 6.38 -0.48 15.74
C SER A 94 7.50 -0.76 14.72
N GLU A 95 7.35 -0.31 13.48
CA GLU A 95 8.39 -0.48 12.45
C GLU A 95 9.55 0.52 12.59
N GLY A 96 9.28 1.71 13.12
CA GLY A 96 10.27 2.74 13.42
C GLY A 96 11.28 2.29 14.47
N ILE A 97 10.79 1.61 15.51
CA ILE A 97 11.62 0.96 16.54
C ILE A 97 12.46 -0.18 15.93
N ALA A 98 11.92 -0.88 14.92
CA ALA A 98 12.59 -1.99 14.22
C ALA A 98 13.51 -1.54 13.06
N PHE A 99 14.02 -0.30 13.05
CA PHE A 99 14.92 0.26 12.02
C PHE A 99 14.33 0.42 10.60
N GLY A 100 13.00 0.36 10.44
CA GLY A 100 12.33 0.48 9.13
C GLY A 100 12.51 1.84 8.44
N TRP A 101 12.72 2.92 9.22
CA TRP A 101 12.97 4.27 8.72
C TRP A 101 14.37 4.44 8.13
N LEU A 102 15.40 3.86 8.75
CA LEU A 102 16.81 3.93 8.28
C LEU A 102 17.01 3.27 6.91
N ARG A 103 16.32 2.16 6.62
CA ARG A 103 16.34 1.50 5.29
C ARG A 103 15.49 2.20 4.24
N GLY A 104 14.51 2.99 4.67
CA GLY A 104 13.64 3.76 3.78
C GLY A 104 14.16 5.15 3.44
N LEU A 105 15.14 5.66 4.19
CA LEU A 105 15.84 6.93 3.96
C LEU A 105 17.14 6.76 3.18
N SER A 106 17.62 5.52 3.01
CA SER A 106 18.84 5.23 2.27
C SER A 106 18.53 5.09 0.78
N GLY A 107 18.50 6.22 0.07
CA GLY A 107 18.40 6.22 -1.37
C GLY A 107 18.88 7.53 -1.97
N LYS A 108 19.35 7.47 -3.22
CA LYS A 108 19.75 8.68 -3.94
C LYS A 108 18.50 9.37 -4.47
N THR A 109 18.47 10.70 -4.38
CA THR A 109 17.44 11.57 -4.99
C THR A 109 17.69 11.79 -6.49
N ARG A 110 18.83 11.30 -7.01
CA ARG A 110 19.19 11.23 -8.43
C ARG A 110 19.98 9.96 -8.70
N VAL A 111 19.75 9.32 -9.84
CA VAL A 111 20.51 8.16 -10.31
C VAL A 111 20.94 8.39 -11.77
N ALA A 112 21.84 7.55 -12.27
CA ALA A 112 22.23 7.61 -13.68
C ALA A 112 21.00 7.28 -14.58
N PRO A 113 20.91 7.86 -15.80
CA PRO A 113 19.72 7.71 -16.63
C PRO A 113 19.38 6.25 -17.01
N ASP A 114 20.39 5.44 -17.24
CA ASP A 114 20.29 4.00 -17.50
C ASP A 114 19.77 3.23 -16.29
N VAL A 115 20.19 3.60 -15.08
CA VAL A 115 19.69 3.04 -13.83
C VAL A 115 18.21 3.36 -13.65
N LEU A 116 17.79 4.64 -13.81
CA LEU A 116 16.38 4.99 -13.69
C LEU A 116 15.54 4.27 -14.76
N LYS A 117 16.07 4.16 -15.99
CA LYS A 117 15.41 3.40 -17.05
C LYS A 117 15.16 1.95 -16.63
N SER A 118 16.19 1.26 -16.10
CA SER A 118 16.06 -0.12 -15.62
C SER A 118 14.99 -0.24 -14.53
N MET A 119 14.95 0.71 -13.59
CA MET A 119 13.92 0.74 -12.54
C MET A 119 12.51 0.90 -13.11
N MET A 120 12.33 1.72 -14.15
CA MET A 120 11.05 1.90 -14.83
C MET A 120 10.66 0.68 -15.68
N ASP A 121 11.62 0.01 -16.31
CA ASP A 121 11.38 -1.24 -17.02
C ASP A 121 10.92 -2.35 -16.07
N GLU A 122 11.54 -2.48 -14.89
CA GLU A 122 11.12 -3.43 -13.84
C GLU A 122 9.71 -3.09 -13.32
N LEU A 123 9.45 -1.82 -13.02
CA LEU A 123 8.13 -1.35 -12.60
C LEU A 123 7.06 -1.69 -13.65
N TYR A 124 7.36 -1.47 -14.93
CA TYR A 124 6.45 -1.80 -16.02
C TYR A 124 6.10 -3.29 -16.02
N GLN A 125 7.07 -4.19 -15.88
CA GLN A 125 6.79 -5.63 -15.83
C GLN A 125 5.89 -6.00 -14.64
N GLU A 126 6.17 -5.43 -13.46
CA GLU A 126 5.34 -5.63 -12.27
C GLU A 126 3.90 -5.18 -12.51
N VAL A 127 3.68 -3.95 -12.97
CA VAL A 127 2.34 -3.39 -13.19
C VAL A 127 1.59 -4.14 -14.28
N ARG A 128 2.25 -4.46 -15.40
CA ARG A 128 1.64 -5.22 -16.51
C ARG A 128 1.29 -6.66 -16.16
N SER A 129 1.92 -7.24 -15.15
CA SER A 129 1.50 -8.53 -14.59
C SER A 129 0.19 -8.44 -13.78
N GLY A 130 -0.42 -7.26 -13.70
CA GLY A 130 -1.67 -7.01 -12.98
C GLY A 130 -1.46 -6.70 -11.50
N ARG A 131 -0.26 -6.27 -11.11
CA ARG A 131 0.09 -5.93 -9.72
C ARG A 131 0.07 -4.42 -9.52
N ILE A 132 -0.56 -3.98 -8.44
CA ILE A 132 -0.37 -2.65 -7.87
C ILE A 132 1.02 -2.60 -7.22
N ALA A 133 1.90 -1.76 -7.74
CA ALA A 133 3.25 -1.59 -7.24
C ALA A 133 3.28 -0.49 -6.16
N TYR A 134 3.95 -0.75 -5.05
CA TYR A 134 4.17 0.25 -4.00
C TYR A 134 5.58 0.83 -4.18
N GLN A 135 5.71 2.16 -4.21
CA GLN A 135 7.00 2.82 -4.34
C GLN A 135 7.22 3.79 -3.19
N LYS A 136 8.44 3.77 -2.65
CA LYS A 136 8.95 4.79 -1.74
C LYS A 136 9.65 5.86 -2.57
N LEU A 137 9.32 7.12 -2.32
CA LEU A 137 9.91 8.25 -3.02
C LEU A 137 11.01 8.86 -2.18
N GLN A 138 12.22 8.93 -2.74
CA GLN A 138 13.33 9.66 -2.13
C GLN A 138 13.25 11.12 -2.53
N ILE A 139 12.76 11.95 -1.61
CA ILE A 139 12.56 13.38 -1.82
C ILE A 139 13.57 14.14 -0.95
N PRO A 140 14.30 15.12 -1.49
CA PRO A 140 15.20 15.95 -0.70
C PRO A 140 14.49 16.61 0.49
N GLY A 141 15.01 16.39 1.71
CA GLY A 141 14.49 17.05 2.92
C GLY A 141 13.17 16.49 3.48
N ILE A 142 12.60 15.43 2.89
CA ILE A 142 11.37 14.79 3.40
C ILE A 142 11.66 13.34 3.79
N MET A 143 11.22 12.95 4.99
CA MET A 143 11.60 11.66 5.57
C MET A 143 10.83 10.46 4.99
N ALA A 144 9.61 10.63 4.52
CA ALA A 144 8.82 9.51 4.02
C ALA A 144 7.70 9.96 3.08
N HIS A 145 7.81 9.64 1.80
CA HIS A 145 6.67 9.68 0.88
C HIS A 145 6.54 8.38 0.11
N ALA A 146 5.31 8.03 -0.27
CA ALA A 146 5.02 6.85 -1.07
C ALA A 146 3.75 7.03 -1.89
N TRP A 147 3.66 6.26 -2.96
CA TRP A 147 2.46 6.12 -3.76
C TRP A 147 2.27 4.66 -4.20
N LEU A 148 1.12 4.41 -4.82
CA LEU A 148 0.81 3.16 -5.50
C LEU A 148 0.72 3.40 -7.00
N VAL A 149 1.45 2.64 -7.80
CA VAL A 149 1.32 2.64 -9.25
C VAL A 149 0.27 1.61 -9.64
N VAL A 150 -0.82 2.06 -10.26
CA VAL A 150 -2.02 1.25 -10.53
C VAL A 150 -2.18 0.86 -12.00
N ASP A 151 -1.62 1.63 -12.92
CA ASP A 151 -1.52 1.28 -14.34
C ASP A 151 -0.29 1.93 -14.97
N MET A 152 0.20 1.39 -16.09
CA MET A 152 1.40 1.86 -16.79
C MET A 152 1.41 1.43 -18.25
N TRP A 153 1.81 2.33 -19.14
CA TRP A 153 1.95 2.07 -20.58
C TRP A 153 3.25 2.65 -21.15
N LYS A 154 3.70 2.03 -22.24
CA LYS A 154 4.89 2.48 -22.99
C LYS A 154 4.50 3.66 -23.86
N THR A 155 5.44 4.60 -23.98
CA THR A 155 5.41 5.68 -24.99
C THR A 155 6.63 5.53 -25.91
N ASN A 156 6.70 6.35 -26.95
CA ASN A 156 7.88 6.36 -27.84
C ASN A 156 9.17 6.77 -27.10
N LEU A 157 9.03 7.56 -26.02
CA LEU A 157 10.14 8.17 -25.29
C LEU A 157 10.36 7.57 -23.90
N GLY A 158 9.48 6.70 -23.40
CA GLY A 158 9.58 6.14 -22.05
C GLY A 158 8.27 5.51 -21.60
N TYR A 159 7.73 6.00 -20.49
CA TYR A 159 6.54 5.46 -19.85
C TYR A 159 5.65 6.56 -19.29
N ASP A 160 4.35 6.35 -19.36
CA ASP A 160 3.40 7.05 -18.51
C ASP A 160 2.78 6.04 -17.56
N PHE A 161 2.43 6.49 -16.35
CA PHE A 161 1.77 5.64 -15.37
C PHE A 161 0.81 6.43 -14.49
N GLU A 162 -0.18 5.73 -13.97
CA GLU A 162 -1.17 6.27 -13.05
C GLU A 162 -0.79 5.93 -11.61
N VAL A 163 -0.85 6.94 -10.74
CA VAL A 163 -0.50 6.81 -9.33
C VAL A 163 -1.63 7.22 -8.41
N VAL A 164 -1.76 6.49 -7.31
CA VAL A 164 -2.56 6.85 -6.14
C VAL A 164 -1.59 7.30 -5.05
N ASP A 165 -1.64 8.57 -4.70
CA ASP A 165 -0.72 9.20 -3.75
C ASP A 165 -1.42 9.39 -2.39
N SER A 166 -0.72 9.14 -1.28
CA SER A 166 -1.29 9.28 0.06
C SER A 166 -1.69 10.72 0.44
N ASN A 167 -1.19 11.72 -0.32
CA ASN A 167 -1.46 13.14 -0.10
C ASN A 167 -2.49 13.71 -1.09
N THR A 168 -2.97 12.95 -2.06
CA THR A 168 -4.00 13.38 -3.01
C THR A 168 -5.21 12.44 -2.98
N ARG A 169 -6.39 12.97 -3.36
CA ARG A 169 -7.60 12.13 -3.49
C ARG A 169 -7.76 11.52 -4.87
N GLU A 170 -7.05 12.08 -5.85
CA GLU A 170 -7.21 11.77 -7.26
C GLU A 170 -6.04 10.94 -7.75
N VAL A 171 -6.35 10.07 -8.71
CA VAL A 171 -5.34 9.38 -9.49
C VAL A 171 -4.84 10.34 -10.54
N TYR A 172 -3.52 10.47 -10.63
CA TYR A 172 -2.90 11.34 -11.61
C TYR A 172 -1.82 10.59 -12.38
N LYS A 173 -1.49 11.15 -13.54
CA LYS A 173 -0.51 10.59 -14.46
C LYS A 173 0.87 11.15 -14.15
N VAL A 174 1.86 10.27 -14.16
CA VAL A 174 3.27 10.57 -14.02
C VAL A 174 3.99 10.20 -15.31
N HIS A 175 4.98 11.00 -15.68
CA HIS A 175 5.70 10.86 -16.95
C HIS A 175 7.17 10.56 -16.71
N TYR A 176 7.65 9.46 -17.29
CA TYR A 176 9.06 9.15 -17.39
C TYR A 176 9.52 9.20 -18.85
N GLN A 177 10.63 9.88 -19.09
CA GLN A 177 11.31 9.95 -20.38
C GLN A 177 12.74 9.42 -20.27
N LYS A 178 13.22 8.73 -21.31
CA LYS A 178 14.61 8.29 -21.43
C LYS A 178 15.54 9.50 -21.27
N GLY A 179 16.61 9.33 -20.48
CA GLY A 179 17.56 10.39 -20.16
C GLY A 179 17.31 11.07 -18.81
N MET A 180 16.12 10.88 -18.20
CA MET A 180 15.84 11.41 -16.87
C MET A 180 16.70 10.73 -15.79
N THR A 181 17.09 11.50 -14.77
CA THR A 181 17.86 11.04 -13.60
C THR A 181 17.03 10.95 -12.33
N HIS A 182 15.81 11.47 -12.39
CA HIS A 182 14.77 11.52 -11.36
C HIS A 182 13.42 11.75 -12.06
N LEU A 183 12.31 11.52 -11.38
CA LEU A 183 10.99 11.98 -11.81
C LEU A 183 10.81 13.45 -11.43
N ASN A 184 10.04 14.19 -12.23
CA ASN A 184 9.74 15.60 -11.94
C ASN A 184 8.89 15.71 -10.68
N GLU A 185 8.01 14.74 -10.45
CA GLU A 185 7.18 14.58 -9.29
C GLU A 185 8.06 14.47 -8.05
N TYR A 186 7.97 15.49 -7.21
CA TYR A 186 8.75 15.66 -6.00
C TYR A 186 10.28 15.66 -6.20
N ASN A 187 10.77 15.85 -7.43
CA ASN A 187 12.19 15.71 -7.76
C ASN A 187 12.80 14.43 -7.19
N SER A 188 12.13 13.30 -7.43
CA SER A 188 12.35 12.07 -6.66
C SER A 188 12.81 10.88 -7.49
N VAL A 189 13.48 9.93 -6.85
CA VAL A 189 13.73 8.61 -7.44
C VAL A 189 12.78 7.60 -6.80
N PRO A 190 11.98 6.88 -7.59
CA PRO A 190 10.97 5.96 -7.08
C PRO A 190 11.56 4.56 -6.86
N TYR A 191 11.70 4.15 -5.60
CA TYR A 191 12.17 2.80 -5.26
C TYR A 191 10.96 1.89 -5.08
N THR A 192 10.74 1.01 -6.05
CA THR A 192 9.72 -0.03 -5.96
C THR A 192 10.05 -0.97 -4.80
N GLY A 193 9.14 -1.05 -3.82
CA GLY A 193 9.26 -2.01 -2.74
C GLY A 193 9.22 -3.43 -3.32
N ARG A 194 10.31 -4.18 -3.17
CA ARG A 194 10.39 -5.58 -3.63
C ARG A 194 9.42 -6.43 -2.81
N ASN A 195 8.28 -6.74 -3.43
CA ASN A 195 7.06 -7.24 -2.80
C ASN A 195 6.73 -8.70 -3.19
N SER A 196 7.68 -9.47 -3.72
CA SER A 196 7.41 -10.86 -4.13
C SER A 196 6.85 -11.71 -2.99
N ALA A 197 7.41 -11.56 -1.78
CA ALA A 197 6.87 -12.18 -0.56
C ALA A 197 5.43 -11.72 -0.27
N ASN A 198 5.15 -10.41 -0.29
CA ASN A 198 3.81 -9.87 -0.04
C ASN A 198 2.79 -10.34 -1.08
N TYR A 199 3.17 -10.49 -2.34
CA TYR A 199 2.28 -11.01 -3.38
C TYR A 199 2.01 -12.51 -3.23
N SER A 200 3.02 -13.29 -2.83
CA SER A 200 2.83 -14.70 -2.48
C SER A 200 1.87 -14.86 -1.30
N SER A 201 1.90 -13.95 -0.32
CA SER A 201 0.94 -13.90 0.78
C SER A 201 -0.48 -13.60 0.28
N TYR A 202 -0.68 -12.59 -0.58
CA TYR A 202 -2.01 -12.30 -1.15
C TYR A 202 -2.58 -13.48 -1.92
N THR A 203 -1.77 -14.11 -2.78
CA THR A 203 -2.21 -15.24 -3.60
C THR A 203 -2.54 -16.47 -2.74
N SER A 204 -1.75 -16.72 -1.69
CA SER A 204 -2.01 -17.79 -0.73
C SER A 204 -3.28 -17.53 0.08
N ALA A 205 -3.46 -16.31 0.59
CA ALA A 205 -4.66 -15.90 1.32
C ALA A 205 -5.93 -16.11 0.46
N LYS A 206 -5.91 -15.63 -0.79
CA LYS A 206 -7.03 -15.83 -1.73
C LYS A 206 -7.28 -17.31 -2.02
N LYS A 207 -6.23 -18.08 -2.28
CA LYS A 207 -6.34 -19.51 -2.55
C LYS A 207 -6.98 -20.25 -1.37
N ASN A 208 -6.56 -19.94 -0.14
CA ASN A 208 -7.10 -20.55 1.07
C ASN A 208 -8.57 -20.15 1.30
N TYR A 209 -8.92 -18.89 1.09
CA TYR A 209 -10.30 -18.44 1.16
C TYR A 209 -11.19 -19.15 0.13
N CYS A 210 -10.79 -19.16 -1.15
CA CYS A 210 -11.60 -19.77 -2.20
C CYS A 210 -11.71 -21.30 -2.09
N LYS A 211 -10.67 -21.99 -1.60
CA LYS A 211 -10.67 -23.46 -1.50
C LYS A 211 -11.23 -23.99 -0.20
N LEU A 212 -11.01 -23.28 0.91
CA LEU A 212 -11.24 -23.79 2.26
C LEU A 212 -12.18 -22.88 3.07
N GLY A 213 -12.60 -21.74 2.54
CA GLY A 213 -13.40 -20.76 3.29
C GLY A 213 -12.62 -20.08 4.44
N ILE A 214 -11.29 -20.13 4.41
CA ILE A 214 -10.44 -19.55 5.47
C ILE A 214 -10.31 -18.03 5.26
N ASN A 215 -10.77 -17.26 6.24
CA ASN A 215 -10.67 -15.80 6.34
C ASN A 215 -10.00 -15.39 7.67
N SER A 216 -9.86 -14.10 7.90
CA SER A 216 -9.23 -13.56 9.12
C SER A 216 -9.97 -13.90 10.43
N GLU A 217 -11.25 -14.29 10.37
CA GLU A 217 -12.05 -14.61 11.56
C GLU A 217 -11.95 -16.09 11.96
N ASN A 218 -11.74 -17.00 10.99
CA ASN A 218 -11.70 -18.44 11.23
C ASN A 218 -10.35 -19.11 10.89
N LYS A 219 -9.34 -18.32 10.49
CA LYS A 219 -7.98 -18.81 10.27
C LYS A 219 -7.52 -19.54 11.54
N PRO A 220 -7.19 -20.84 11.45
CA PRO A 220 -6.56 -21.53 12.56
C PRO A 220 -5.36 -20.69 12.99
N GLN A 221 -5.30 -20.32 14.26
CA GLN A 221 -4.08 -19.75 14.83
C GLN A 221 -3.02 -20.83 14.73
N LEU A 222 -2.35 -20.93 13.58
CA LEU A 222 -1.04 -21.56 13.48
C LEU A 222 -0.20 -20.78 14.46
N GLN A 223 0.05 -21.41 15.61
CA GLN A 223 0.65 -20.84 16.80
C GLN A 223 1.67 -19.77 16.42
N GLN A 224 1.37 -18.53 16.78
CA GLN A 224 2.36 -17.47 16.80
C GLN A 224 3.38 -17.85 17.88
N ASN A 225 4.38 -18.63 17.49
CA ASN A 225 5.72 -18.55 18.10
C ASN A 225 6.34 -17.21 17.68
N TYR A 226 5.73 -16.13 18.17
CA TYR A 226 6.34 -14.83 18.38
C TYR A 226 6.18 -14.48 19.86
N ALA A 227 6.48 -15.44 20.73
CA ALA A 227 7.09 -15.14 22.01
C ALA A 227 8.58 -14.85 21.71
N GLY A 228 8.86 -13.58 21.39
CA GLY A 228 10.21 -13.05 21.34
C GLY A 228 10.35 -12.08 22.50
N ASN A 229 11.21 -12.46 23.45
CA ASN A 229 11.64 -11.72 24.63
C ASN A 229 12.08 -10.28 24.34
#